data_AF-A0A939J4M4-F1
#
_entry.id   AF-A0A939J4M4-F1
#
_cell.length_a   1.000
_cell.length_b   1.000
_cell.length_c   1.000
_cell.angle_alpha   90.00
_cell.angle_beta   90.00
_cell.angle_gamma   90.00
#
_symmetry.space_group_name_H-M   'P 1'
#
loop_
_entity.id
_entity.type
_entity.pdbx_description
1 polymer ?
#
loop_
_entity_poly.entity_id
_entity_poly.type
_entity_poly.pdbx_seq_one_letter_code
_entity_poly.pdbx_strand_id
1 'polypeptide(L)'
;MYLEILNHGEMSCEIQLGNTDGYFTGKLKFRTFEVGVISGNDEDSVCAQFKMICDLVDDGGMVRHDLIMLGYHNRAFKGEVLRTDGEIIGEWVSDDEEWCHFTATDASKITCSAPSPWLLHDAIAGWIEKGQHSEEG
;
A
#
# COMPACT_ATOMS: atom_id res chain seq x y z
N MET A 1 2.81 -23.96 1.43
CA MET A 1 2.00 -24.50 2.55
C MET A 1 1.53 -23.28 3.34
N TYR A 2 0.23 -23.12 3.58
CA TYR A 2 -0.28 -22.03 4.42
C TYR A 2 -0.02 -22.37 5.88
N LEU A 3 0.58 -21.41 6.59
CA LEU A 3 0.93 -21.55 8.00
C LEU A 3 -0.18 -20.98 8.87
N GLU A 4 -0.66 -19.79 8.54
CA GLU A 4 -1.66 -19.07 9.31
C GLU A 4 -2.50 -18.14 8.42
N ILE A 5 -3.72 -17.82 8.85
CA ILE A 5 -4.56 -16.76 8.26
C ILE A 5 -4.94 -15.79 9.37
N LEU A 6 -4.46 -14.56 9.27
CA LEU A 6 -4.82 -13.46 10.16
C LEU A 6 -6.01 -12.69 9.59
N ASN A 7 -6.88 -12.17 10.46
CA ASN A 7 -8.06 -11.41 10.07
C ASN A 7 -8.23 -10.18 10.96
N HIS A 8 -8.64 -9.06 10.37
CA HIS A 8 -8.98 -7.82 11.05
C HIS A 8 -10.03 -7.06 10.26
N GLY A 9 -11.28 -7.04 10.76
CA GLY A 9 -12.39 -6.43 10.03
C GLY A 9 -12.59 -7.06 8.65
N GLU A 10 -12.43 -6.25 7.59
CA GLU A 10 -12.49 -6.72 6.20
C GLU A 10 -11.12 -7.10 5.63
N MET A 11 -10.03 -6.86 6.36
CA MET A 11 -8.67 -7.22 5.97
C MET A 11 -8.31 -8.63 6.43
N SER A 12 -7.56 -9.35 5.61
CA SER A 12 -6.94 -10.63 5.98
C SER A 12 -5.53 -10.75 5.41
N CYS A 13 -4.71 -11.57 6.06
CA CYS A 13 -3.36 -11.89 5.62
C CYS A 13 -3.17 -13.40 5.64
N GLU A 14 -2.85 -13.99 4.49
CA GLU A 14 -2.54 -15.41 4.36
C GLU A 14 -1.03 -15.61 4.39
N ILE A 15 -0.51 -16.15 5.49
CA ILE A 15 0.92 -16.32 5.72
C ILE A 15 1.39 -17.67 5.19
N GLN A 16 2.48 -17.64 4.43
CA GLN A 16 3.10 -18.79 3.80
C GLN A 16 4.62 -18.71 3.92
N LEU A 17 5.27 -19.87 3.98
CA LEU A 17 6.72 -19.95 3.78
C LEU A 17 7.05 -19.72 2.30
N GLY A 18 8.00 -18.82 2.03
CA GLY A 18 8.49 -18.54 0.69
C GLY A 18 9.12 -19.77 0.02
N ASN A 19 9.05 -19.82 -1.31
CA ASN A 19 9.53 -20.97 -2.10
C ASN A 19 11.06 -21.01 -2.24
N THR A 20 11.76 -19.91 -1.92
CA THR A 20 13.21 -19.75 -1.99
C THR A 20 13.69 -19.25 -0.63
N ASP A 21 14.55 -20.03 0.03
CA ASP A 21 15.29 -19.74 1.27
C ASP A 21 14.69 -18.73 2.27
N GLY A 22 13.98 -19.25 3.27
CA GLY A 22 14.00 -18.73 4.64
C GLY A 22 13.17 -17.49 4.97
N TYR A 23 12.40 -16.94 4.02
CA TYR A 23 11.51 -15.82 4.30
C TYR A 23 10.03 -16.23 4.29
N PHE A 24 9.22 -15.47 5.02
CA PHE A 24 7.78 -15.59 5.09
C PHE A 24 7.14 -14.54 4.18
N THR A 25 6.03 -14.90 3.55
CA THR A 25 5.21 -13.96 2.79
C THR A 25 3.79 -13.94 3.35
N GLY A 26 3.18 -12.77 3.32
CA GLY A 26 1.78 -12.57 3.68
C GLY A 26 1.04 -12.00 2.48
N LYS A 27 0.04 -12.72 1.96
CA LYS A 27 -0.86 -12.18 0.93
C LYS A 27 -1.96 -11.38 1.61
N LEU A 28 -1.99 -10.07 1.36
CA LEU A 28 -3.01 -9.16 1.88
C LEU A 28 -4.27 -9.22 1.03
N LYS A 29 -5.42 -9.35 1.68
CA LYS A 29 -6.72 -9.28 1.01
C LYS A 29 -7.66 -8.32 1.74
N PHE A 30 -8.37 -7.52 0.95
CA PHE A 30 -9.57 -6.81 1.40
C PHE A 30 -10.79 -7.58 0.92
N ARG A 31 -11.55 -8.16 1.85
CA ARG A 31 -12.56 -9.18 1.59
C ARG A 31 -11.96 -10.35 0.81
N THR A 32 -12.32 -10.49 -0.46
CA THR A 32 -11.84 -11.56 -1.36
C THR A 32 -10.78 -11.09 -2.35
N PHE A 33 -10.52 -9.78 -2.42
CA PHE A 33 -9.61 -9.19 -3.39
C PHE A 33 -8.20 -9.08 -2.81
N GLU A 34 -7.23 -9.54 -3.56
CA GLU A 34 -5.82 -9.33 -3.24
C GLU A 34 -5.45 -7.87 -3.47
N VAL A 35 -4.88 -7.26 -2.43
CA VAL A 35 -4.53 -5.83 -2.42
C VAL A 35 -3.04 -5.57 -2.29
N GLY A 36 -2.27 -6.60 -1.91
CA GLY A 36 -0.83 -6.55 -1.89
C GLY A 36 -0.19 -7.76 -1.23
N VAL A 37 1.12 -7.68 -1.05
CA VAL A 37 1.98 -8.69 -0.45
C VAL A 37 2.92 -7.99 0.54
N ILE A 38 3.19 -8.68 1.65
CA ILE A 38 4.22 -8.33 2.62
C ILE A 38 5.18 -9.50 2.77
N SER A 39 6.40 -9.23 3.23
CA SER A 39 7.41 -10.26 3.44
C SER A 39 8.28 -9.95 4.66
N GLY A 40 8.82 -11.00 5.27
CA GLY A 40 9.64 -10.89 6.47
C GLY A 40 10.54 -12.09 6.66
N ASN A 41 11.57 -11.96 7.50
CA ASN A 41 12.51 -13.05 7.77
C ASN A 41 11.92 -14.12 8.71
N ASP A 42 10.86 -13.78 9.42
CA ASP A 42 10.11 -14.65 10.30
C ASP A 42 8.60 -14.31 10.24
N GLU A 43 7.79 -15.20 10.80
CA GLU A 43 6.34 -15.05 10.89
C GLU A 43 5.96 -13.78 11.67
N ASP A 44 6.63 -13.52 12.79
CA ASP A 44 6.40 -12.36 13.65
C ASP A 44 6.54 -11.03 12.89
N SER A 45 7.51 -10.93 11.98
CA SER A 45 7.72 -9.75 11.13
C SER A 45 6.55 -9.50 10.17
N VAL A 46 5.99 -10.58 9.60
CA VAL A 46 4.81 -10.49 8.72
C VAL A 46 3.57 -10.13 9.54
N CYS A 47 3.40 -10.72 10.72
CA CYS A 47 2.33 -10.38 11.65
C CYS A 47 2.38 -8.91 12.09
N ALA A 48 3.57 -8.40 12.41
CA ALA A 48 3.78 -7.01 12.80
C ALA A 48 3.46 -6.03 11.65
N GLN A 49 3.89 -6.33 10.43
CA GLN A 49 3.52 -5.54 9.24
C GLN A 49 2.01 -5.56 9.01
N PHE A 50 1.37 -6.74 9.06
CA PHE A 50 -0.08 -6.83 8.90
C PHE A 50 -0.81 -6.00 9.95
N LYS A 51 -0.38 -6.04 11.22
CA LYS A 51 -0.96 -5.23 12.29
C LYS A 51 -0.82 -3.73 12.02
N MET A 52 0.36 -3.27 11.60
CA MET A 52 0.58 -1.86 11.25
C MET A 52 -0.36 -1.42 10.12
N ILE A 53 -0.51 -2.23 9.08
CA ILE A 53 -1.44 -1.96 7.98
C ILE A 53 -2.89 -1.87 8.50
N CYS A 54 -3.29 -2.76 9.40
CA CYS A 54 -4.63 -2.75 9.98
C CYS A 54 -4.89 -1.47 10.78
N ASP A 55 -3.92 -1.03 11.60
CA ASP A 55 -4.01 0.23 12.35
C ASP A 55 -4.19 1.43 11.38
N LEU A 56 -3.44 1.46 10.26
CA LEU A 56 -3.58 2.51 9.24
C LEU A 56 -4.94 2.47 8.51
N VAL A 57 -5.47 1.28 8.24
CA VAL A 57 -6.80 1.11 7.62
C VAL A 57 -7.90 1.58 8.57
N ASP A 58 -7.80 1.25 9.85
CA ASP A 58 -8.76 1.68 10.88
C ASP A 58 -8.79 3.22 11.01
N ASP A 59 -7.64 3.89 10.82
CA ASP A 59 -7.51 5.35 10.77
C ASP A 59 -7.97 5.97 9.43
N GLY A 60 -8.48 5.15 8.51
CA GLY A 60 -9.08 5.55 7.25
C GLY A 60 -8.14 5.51 6.05
N GLY A 61 -7.05 4.75 6.11
CA GLY A 61 -6.22 4.42 4.97
C GLY A 61 -6.89 3.46 3.98
N MET A 62 -6.52 3.54 2.71
CA MET A 62 -6.92 2.60 1.67
C MET A 62 -5.70 1.78 1.24
N VAL A 63 -5.82 0.45 1.21
CA VAL A 63 -4.75 -0.46 0.76
C VAL A 63 -5.08 -1.02 -0.61
N ARG A 64 -4.17 -0.86 -1.58
CA ARG A 64 -4.32 -1.41 -2.94
C ARG A 64 -3.00 -1.36 -3.70
N HIS A 65 -2.73 -2.34 -4.57
CA HIS A 65 -1.52 -2.35 -5.41
C HIS A 65 -0.23 -2.18 -4.59
N ASP A 66 -0.12 -2.87 -3.45
CA ASP A 66 1.04 -2.78 -2.54
C ASP A 66 1.28 -1.39 -1.94
N LEU A 67 0.27 -0.54 -2.00
CA LEU A 67 0.29 0.84 -1.51
C LEU A 67 -0.81 1.08 -0.49
N ILE A 68 -0.53 2.01 0.42
CA ILE A 68 -1.45 2.50 1.44
C ILE A 68 -1.57 4.01 1.25
N MET A 69 -2.77 4.49 0.94
CA MET A 69 -3.05 5.92 0.83
C MET A 69 -3.85 6.40 2.03
N LEU A 70 -3.22 7.18 2.91
CA LEU A 70 -3.84 7.71 4.13
C LEU A 70 -4.80 8.84 3.80
N GLY A 71 -5.73 9.15 4.71
CA GLY A 71 -6.65 10.29 4.49
C GLY A 71 -7.81 10.00 3.54
N TYR A 72 -7.93 8.76 3.05
CA TYR A 72 -8.89 8.34 2.03
C TYR A 72 -10.31 8.27 2.60
N HIS A 73 -10.51 7.52 3.68
CA HIS A 73 -11.83 7.28 4.27
C HIS A 73 -12.18 8.22 5.42
N ASN A 74 -11.21 8.94 5.98
CA ASN A 74 -11.42 9.87 7.09
C ASN A 74 -11.78 11.31 6.66
N ARG A 75 -12.02 11.54 5.35
CA ARG A 75 -12.38 12.84 4.75
C ARG A 75 -11.31 13.93 4.90
N ALA A 76 -10.06 13.56 5.15
CA ALA A 76 -8.95 14.52 5.13
C ALA A 76 -8.67 15.01 3.70
N PHE A 77 -8.92 14.17 2.68
CA PHE A 77 -8.62 14.45 1.27
C PHE A 77 -7.15 14.82 1.01
N LYS A 78 -6.27 14.33 1.89
CA LYS A 78 -4.81 14.45 1.81
C LYS A 78 -4.18 13.45 2.77
N GLY A 79 -2.93 13.09 2.53
CA GLY A 79 -2.18 12.24 3.44
C GLY A 79 -0.90 11.71 2.82
N GLU A 80 -0.17 10.95 3.63
CA GLU A 80 0.99 10.20 3.15
C GLU A 80 0.52 9.02 2.29
N VAL A 81 1.37 8.67 1.33
CA VAL A 81 1.26 7.43 0.55
C VAL A 81 2.45 6.58 0.94
N LEU A 82 2.16 5.36 1.38
CA LEU A 82 3.14 4.40 1.86
C LEU A 82 3.12 3.14 1.01
N ARG A 83 4.23 2.39 1.01
CA ARG A 83 4.23 0.98 0.64
C ARG A 83 3.74 0.12 1.81
N THR A 84 3.39 -1.13 1.52
CA THR A 84 2.92 -2.09 2.54
C THR A 84 3.97 -2.44 3.60
N ASP A 85 5.25 -2.18 3.35
CA ASP A 85 6.33 -2.29 4.33
C ASP A 85 6.43 -1.07 5.29
N GLY A 86 5.63 -0.02 5.05
CA GLY A 86 5.62 1.21 5.83
C GLY A 86 6.54 2.32 5.31
N GLU A 87 7.24 2.12 4.18
CA GLU A 87 8.03 3.18 3.53
C GLU A 87 7.11 4.28 2.99
N ILE A 88 7.31 5.53 3.42
CA ILE A 88 6.61 6.70 2.85
C ILE A 88 7.25 7.05 1.50
N ILE A 89 6.46 6.96 0.43
CA ILE A 89 6.91 7.25 -0.95
C ILE A 89 6.50 8.63 -1.44
N GLY A 90 5.65 9.32 -0.68
CA GLY A 90 5.26 10.70 -0.95
C GLY A 90 3.96 11.08 -0.27
N GLU A 91 3.34 12.15 -0.75
CA GLU A 91 2.10 12.68 -0.22
C GLU A 91 1.10 12.95 -1.34
N TRP A 92 -0.19 12.87 -1.00
CA TRP A 92 -1.27 13.24 -1.89
C TRP A 92 -2.20 14.28 -1.28
N VAL A 93 -2.90 15.00 -2.14
CA VAL A 93 -3.88 16.02 -1.78
C VAL A 93 -4.93 16.17 -2.89
N SER A 94 -6.18 16.42 -2.50
CA SER A 94 -7.23 16.90 -3.38
C SER A 94 -7.26 18.42 -3.40
N ASP A 95 -7.36 19.01 -4.58
CA ASP A 95 -7.56 20.45 -4.76
C ASP A 95 -9.05 20.83 -4.67
N ASP A 96 -9.32 22.14 -4.85
CA ASP A 96 -10.67 22.72 -4.82
C ASP A 96 -11.55 22.30 -6.01
N GLU A 97 -10.94 21.78 -7.10
CA GLU A 97 -11.62 21.23 -8.27
C GLU A 97 -11.83 19.70 -8.16
N GLU A 98 -11.59 19.14 -6.97
CA GLU A 98 -11.65 17.71 -6.65
C GLU A 98 -10.61 16.84 -7.40
N TRP A 99 -9.62 17.47 -8.04
CA TRP A 99 -8.49 16.78 -8.63
C TRP A 99 -7.51 16.34 -7.55
N CYS A 100 -7.05 15.10 -7.67
CA CYS A 100 -6.15 14.50 -6.71
C CYS A 100 -4.75 14.47 -7.30
N HIS A 101 -3.77 14.94 -6.54
CA HIS A 101 -2.38 15.05 -6.93
C HIS A 101 -1.50 14.26 -5.98
N PHE A 102 -0.49 13.61 -6.53
CA PHE A 102 0.56 12.93 -5.76
C PHE A 102 1.91 13.57 -6.07
N THR A 103 2.69 13.79 -5.02
CA THR A 103 4.09 14.27 -5.10
C THR A 103 4.97 13.26 -4.36
N ALA A 104 5.90 12.64 -5.09
CA ALA A 104 6.87 11.74 -4.48
C ALA A 104 7.81 12.48 -3.52
N THR A 105 8.32 11.79 -2.50
CA THR A 105 9.14 12.39 -1.42
C THR A 105 10.29 13.28 -1.93
N ASP A 106 10.96 12.87 -3.01
CA ASP A 106 12.09 13.61 -3.58
C ASP A 106 11.71 14.52 -4.77
N ALA A 107 10.43 14.63 -5.09
CA ALA A 107 9.94 15.42 -6.22
C ALA A 107 9.59 16.85 -5.78
N SER A 108 10.09 17.84 -6.54
CA SER A 108 9.70 19.25 -6.37
C SER A 108 8.40 19.63 -7.10
N LYS A 109 7.82 18.69 -7.84
CA LYS A 109 6.62 18.88 -8.67
C LYS A 109 5.71 17.67 -8.55
N ILE A 110 4.43 17.90 -8.83
CA ILE A 110 3.41 16.85 -8.90
C ILE A 110 3.89 15.75 -9.85
N THR A 111 3.91 14.54 -9.33
CA THR A 111 4.38 13.33 -10.01
C THR A 111 3.24 12.69 -10.79
N CYS A 112 2.05 12.62 -10.19
CA CYS A 112 0.85 12.05 -10.81
C CYS A 112 -0.38 12.88 -10.47
N SER A 113 -1.40 12.84 -11.32
CA SER A 113 -2.69 13.46 -11.05
C SER A 113 -3.82 12.64 -11.63
N ALA A 114 -4.97 12.66 -10.96
CA ALA A 114 -6.15 11.93 -11.38
C ALA A 114 -7.42 12.63 -10.89
N PRO A 115 -8.57 12.41 -11.55
CA PRO A 115 -9.83 13.07 -11.19
C PRO A 115 -10.52 12.42 -9.97
N SER A 116 -9.88 11.48 -9.29
CA SER A 116 -10.38 10.92 -8.04
C SER A 116 -9.26 10.24 -7.23
N PRO A 117 -9.42 10.08 -5.90
CA PRO A 117 -8.45 9.37 -5.07
C PRO A 117 -8.24 7.91 -5.52
N TRP A 118 -9.31 7.25 -6.00
CA TRP A 118 -9.24 5.89 -6.52
C TRP A 118 -8.32 5.78 -7.74
N LEU A 119 -8.51 6.67 -8.71
CA LEU A 119 -7.70 6.68 -9.93
C LEU A 119 -6.27 7.18 -9.67
N LEU A 120 -6.09 8.02 -8.64
CA LEU A 120 -4.76 8.44 -8.22
C LEU A 120 -3.95 7.24 -7.72
N HIS A 121 -4.56 6.35 -6.94
CA HIS A 121 -3.91 5.11 -6.48
C HIS A 121 -3.36 4.26 -7.63
N ASP A 122 -4.17 4.12 -8.69
CA ASP A 122 -3.80 3.37 -9.89
C ASP A 122 -2.67 4.08 -10.67
N ALA A 123 -2.69 5.41 -10.72
CA ALA A 123 -1.64 6.20 -11.35
C ALA A 123 -0.30 6.10 -10.59
N ILE A 124 -0.33 6.11 -9.25
CA ILE A 124 0.86 5.94 -8.42
C ILE A 124 1.45 4.54 -8.61
N ALA A 125 0.63 3.49 -8.56
CA ALA A 125 1.08 2.13 -8.80
C ALA A 125 1.78 2.00 -10.17
N GLY A 126 1.14 2.50 -11.23
CA GLY A 126 1.74 2.49 -12.57
C GLY A 126 2.99 3.38 -12.72
N TRP A 127 3.18 4.39 -11.88
CA TRP A 127 4.42 5.17 -11.82
C TRP A 127 5.56 4.38 -11.16
N ILE A 128 5.30 3.68 -10.06
CA ILE A 128 6.29 2.83 -9.37
C ILE A 128 6.78 1.72 -10.29
N GLU A 129 5.86 1.03 -10.97
CA GLU A 129 6.20 -0.04 -11.92
C GLU A 129 7.14 0.46 -13.04
N LYS A 130 6.90 1.66 -13.57
CA LYS A 130 7.76 2.27 -14.58
C LYS A 130 9.13 2.68 -14.02
N GLY A 131 9.18 3.15 -12.78
CA GLY A 131 10.43 3.48 -12.09
C GLY A 131 11.32 2.26 -11.90
N GLN A 132 10.75 1.14 -11.49
CA GLN A 132 11.46 -0.13 -11.30
C GLN A 132 12.01 -0.71 -12.61
N HIS A 133 11.29 -0.55 -13.73
CA HIS A 133 11.77 -0.97 -15.05
C HIS A 133 12.88 -0.09 -15.65
N SER A 134 13.18 1.06 -15.05
CA SER A 134 14.21 1.97 -15.56
C SER A 134 15.62 1.64 -15.06
N GLU A 135 15.75 0.72 -14.10
CA GLU A 135 17.04 0.31 -13.49
C GLU A 135 17.64 -0.98 -14.09
N GLU A 136 16.98 -1.60 -15.09
CA GLU A 136 17.49 -2.77 -15.83
C GLU A 136 18.10 -2.43 -17.23
N GLY A 137 18.62 -1.21 -17.40
CA GLY A 137 19.21 -0.71 -18.66
C GLY A 137 20.74 -0.63 -18.66
#